data_AF-A0A1C6L224-F1
#
_entry.id   AF-A0A1C6L224-F1
#
_cell.length_a   1.000
_cell.length_b   1.000
_cell.length_c   1.000
_cell.angle_alpha   90.00
_cell.angle_beta   90.00
_cell.angle_gamma   90.00
#
_symmetry.space_group_name_H-M   'P 1'
#
loop_
_entity.id
_entity.type
_entity.pdbx_description
1 polymer ?
#
loop_
_entity_poly.entity_id
_entity_poly.type
_entity_poly.pdbx_seq_one_letter_code
_entity_poly.pdbx_strand_id
1 'polypeptide(L)'
;MVEVGNFKFIETKISDLYIVEPKIFGDTRGYFMESYNKQHFDKAGLTMTFVQDNESRSKKGVLRGLHFQTEHTQGKLVRCTEGEVWDVAVDLRKGSPTYGQWEGVYLSAENKRQFYVPEGFAHGFVVLSETATFNYKCTDFYSPEHDGGLLWNDEDIAIEWPLDGIEEILLSEKDKKQKKFKELDLPFVYEG
;
A
#
# COMPACT_ATOMS: atom_id res chain seq x y z
N MET A 1 -2.72 -9.33 16.09
CA MET A 1 -1.40 -8.66 16.28
C MET A 1 -0.37 -9.70 16.72
N VAL A 2 0.77 -9.79 16.04
CA VAL A 2 1.87 -10.71 16.35
C VAL A 2 3.17 -9.93 16.44
N GLU A 3 3.99 -10.15 17.47
CA GLU A 3 5.33 -9.58 17.60
C GLU A 3 6.39 -10.64 17.27
N VAL A 4 7.29 -10.32 16.34
CA VAL A 4 8.39 -11.20 15.94
C VAL A 4 9.66 -10.39 15.73
N GLY A 5 10.67 -10.67 16.56
CA GLY A 5 11.97 -9.98 16.48
C GLY A 5 11.81 -8.48 16.72
N ASN A 6 12.17 -7.67 15.71
CA ASN A 6 12.08 -6.21 15.77
C ASN A 6 10.80 -5.66 15.11
N PHE A 7 9.78 -6.50 14.88
CA PHE A 7 8.57 -6.11 14.16
C PHE A 7 7.31 -6.49 14.94
N LYS A 8 6.30 -5.63 14.83
CA LYS A 8 4.93 -5.90 15.23
C LYS A 8 4.03 -5.86 13.99
N PHE A 9 3.33 -6.96 13.76
CA PHE A 9 2.42 -7.16 12.63
C PHE A 9 0.99 -7.01 13.15
N ILE A 10 0.28 -6.00 12.67
CA ILE A 10 -1.07 -5.64 13.09
C ILE A 10 -2.01 -6.00 11.94
N GLU A 11 -2.91 -6.94 12.18
CA GLU A 11 -3.97 -7.29 11.23
C GLU A 11 -4.93 -6.12 11.10
N THR A 12 -5.42 -5.90 9.88
CA THR A 12 -6.49 -4.94 9.61
C THR A 12 -7.85 -5.63 9.65
N LYS A 13 -8.91 -4.90 9.34
CA LYS A 13 -10.25 -5.50 9.15
C LYS A 13 -10.35 -6.38 7.90
N ILE A 14 -9.36 -6.30 6.99
CA ILE A 14 -9.28 -7.09 5.76
C ILE A 14 -8.22 -8.18 5.93
N SER A 15 -8.57 -9.43 5.64
CA SER A 15 -7.65 -10.57 5.72
C SER A 15 -6.42 -10.35 4.84
N ASP A 16 -5.27 -10.79 5.36
CA ASP A 16 -3.94 -10.77 4.71
C ASP A 16 -3.29 -9.39 4.56
N LEU A 17 -3.99 -8.35 4.97
CA LEU A 17 -3.52 -6.97 4.94
C LEU A 17 -2.97 -6.58 6.31
N TYR A 18 -1.72 -6.10 6.36
CA TYR A 18 -1.02 -5.88 7.64
C TYR A 18 -0.38 -4.50 7.72
N ILE A 19 -0.56 -3.83 8.85
CA ILE A 19 0.29 -2.70 9.25
C ILE A 19 1.50 -3.28 9.98
N VAL A 20 2.70 -2.88 9.58
CA VAL A 20 3.96 -3.35 10.18
C VAL A 20 4.65 -2.20 10.90
N GLU A 21 4.85 -2.36 12.21
CA GLU A 21 5.57 -1.42 13.06
C GLU A 21 6.98 -1.96 13.36
N PRO A 22 8.05 -1.35 12.83
CA PRO A 22 9.40 -1.69 13.21
C PRO A 22 9.78 -1.07 14.56
N LYS A 23 10.61 -1.78 15.33
CA LYS A 23 11.25 -1.23 16.52
C LYS A 23 12.32 -0.22 16.12
N ILE A 24 12.25 0.96 16.72
CA ILE A 24 13.17 2.08 16.47
C ILE A 24 14.21 2.15 17.59
N PHE A 25 15.49 2.17 17.22
CA PHE A 25 16.61 2.33 18.14
C PHE A 25 17.24 3.71 17.93
N GLY A 26 16.93 4.65 18.83
CA GLY A 26 17.42 6.03 18.75
C GLY A 26 18.56 6.32 19.72
N ASP A 27 19.51 7.17 19.31
CA ASP A 27 20.52 7.78 20.18
C ASP A 27 20.89 9.20 19.68
N THR A 28 21.88 9.83 20.28
CA THR A 28 22.28 11.22 19.96
C THR A 28 22.76 11.41 18.51
N ARG A 29 23.05 10.33 17.77
CA ARG A 29 23.46 10.37 16.35
C ARG A 29 22.27 10.30 15.39
N GLY A 30 21.10 9.88 15.87
CA GLY A 30 19.92 9.64 15.04
C GLY A 30 19.17 8.37 15.46
N TYR A 31 18.71 7.59 14.49
CA TYR A 31 18.03 6.33 14.75
C TYR A 31 18.44 5.24 13.77
N PHE A 32 18.25 4.00 14.18
CA PHE A 32 18.39 2.80 13.39
C PHE A 32 17.12 1.95 13.53
N MET A 33 16.74 1.28 12.45
CA MET A 33 15.71 0.24 12.46
C MET A 33 15.97 -0.78 11.36
N GLU A 34 15.57 -2.02 11.59
CA GLU A 34 15.39 -2.96 10.49
C GLU A 34 14.12 -2.56 9.73
N SER A 35 14.25 -2.26 8.44
CA SER A 35 13.08 -2.02 7.59
C SER A 35 12.44 -3.33 7.11
N TYR A 36 13.22 -4.39 6.99
CA TYR A 36 12.75 -5.71 6.59
C TYR A 36 13.73 -6.76 7.06
N ASN A 37 13.22 -7.91 7.51
CA ASN A 37 14.01 -9.08 7.85
C ASN A 37 13.23 -10.33 7.43
N LYS A 38 13.72 -11.05 6.41
CA LYS A 38 13.05 -12.25 5.84
C LYS A 38 12.70 -13.26 6.91
N GLN A 39 13.61 -13.55 7.83
CA GLN A 39 13.38 -14.54 8.87
C GLN A 39 12.27 -14.13 9.84
N HIS A 40 12.16 -12.84 10.18
CA HIS A 40 11.11 -12.34 11.06
C HIS A 40 9.75 -12.30 10.36
N PHE A 41 9.70 -11.90 9.08
CA PHE A 41 8.47 -11.93 8.28
C PHE A 41 7.97 -13.37 8.07
N ASP A 42 8.87 -14.31 7.75
CA ASP A 42 8.51 -15.73 7.59
C ASP A 42 7.93 -16.32 8.87
N LYS A 43 8.54 -16.02 10.02
CA LYS A 43 8.03 -16.43 11.34
C LYS A 43 6.69 -15.81 11.69
N ALA A 44 6.33 -14.67 11.09
CA ALA A 44 5.03 -14.03 11.23
C ALA A 44 4.00 -14.56 10.22
N GLY A 45 4.36 -15.53 9.36
CA GLY A 45 3.49 -16.08 8.31
C GLY A 45 3.56 -15.33 6.97
N LEU A 46 4.37 -14.28 6.87
CA LEU A 46 4.57 -13.51 5.66
C LEU A 46 5.78 -14.06 4.88
N THR A 47 5.57 -15.12 4.09
CA THR A 47 6.64 -15.92 3.48
C THR A 47 7.09 -15.47 2.08
N MET A 48 6.56 -14.36 1.57
CA MET A 48 6.85 -13.85 0.24
C MET A 48 8.34 -13.52 0.04
N THR A 49 8.74 -13.39 -1.22
CA THR A 49 10.08 -12.94 -1.61
C THR A 49 9.94 -11.66 -2.42
N PHE A 50 10.59 -10.59 -1.98
CA PHE A 50 10.63 -9.32 -2.72
C PHE A 50 11.75 -9.35 -3.77
N VAL A 51 11.42 -9.00 -5.01
CA VAL A 51 12.33 -9.07 -6.18
C VAL A 51 12.59 -7.71 -6.84
N GLN A 52 11.82 -6.69 -6.47
CA GLN A 52 11.95 -5.34 -7.01
C GLN A 52 11.76 -4.30 -5.91
N ASP A 53 12.56 -3.24 -5.95
CA ASP A 53 12.49 -2.08 -5.07
C ASP A 53 12.23 -0.84 -5.91
N ASN A 54 11.26 -0.04 -5.49
CA ASN A 54 10.88 1.19 -6.16
C ASN A 54 10.83 2.35 -5.16
N GLU A 55 11.02 3.57 -5.68
CA GLU A 55 10.89 4.81 -4.93
C GLU A 55 10.17 5.85 -5.78
N SER A 56 9.32 6.64 -5.14
CA SER A 56 8.73 7.82 -5.76
C SER A 56 8.78 8.99 -4.80
N ARG A 57 8.98 10.20 -5.33
CA ARG A 57 8.87 11.45 -4.58
C ARG A 57 7.76 12.30 -5.19
N SER A 58 6.88 12.82 -4.34
CA SER A 58 5.66 13.50 -4.77
C SER A 58 5.40 14.73 -3.90
N LYS A 59 4.71 15.74 -4.43
CA LYS A 59 4.31 16.95 -3.69
C LYS A 59 2.90 16.78 -3.10
N LYS A 60 2.53 17.64 -2.14
CA LYS A 60 1.20 17.69 -1.53
C LYS A 60 0.08 17.60 -2.57
N GLY A 61 -0.96 16.83 -2.27
CA GLY A 61 -2.14 16.67 -3.14
C GLY A 61 -1.93 15.71 -4.31
N VAL A 62 -0.70 15.24 -4.57
CA VAL A 62 -0.51 14.14 -5.53
C VAL A 62 -1.15 12.88 -4.99
N LEU A 63 -2.06 12.32 -5.79
CA LEU A 63 -2.67 11.02 -5.57
C LEU A 63 -2.19 10.08 -6.68
N ARG A 64 -1.67 8.91 -6.27
CA ARG A 64 -1.27 7.83 -7.19
C ARG A 64 -2.14 6.63 -6.90
N GLY A 65 -2.76 6.09 -7.93
CA GLY A 65 -3.60 4.89 -7.80
C GLY A 65 -5.06 5.10 -8.16
N LEU A 66 -5.88 4.06 -7.97
CA LEU A 66 -5.48 2.77 -7.40
C LEU A 66 -4.92 1.83 -8.47
N HIS A 67 -3.82 1.12 -8.19
CA HIS A 67 -3.10 0.29 -9.15
C HIS A 67 -3.04 -1.18 -8.75
N PHE A 68 -3.09 -2.06 -9.75
CA PHE A 68 -2.87 -3.51 -9.64
C PHE A 68 -2.28 -4.06 -10.95
N GLN A 69 -1.81 -5.31 -10.96
CA GLN A 69 -1.48 -6.04 -12.20
C GLN A 69 -2.36 -7.28 -12.29
N THR A 70 -2.98 -7.56 -13.45
CA THR A 70 -3.88 -8.71 -13.62
C THR A 70 -3.15 -10.03 -13.77
N GLU A 71 -1.95 -9.99 -14.35
CA GLU A 71 -0.97 -11.08 -14.34
C GLU A 71 0.31 -10.55 -13.70
N HIS A 72 1.22 -11.43 -13.29
CA HIS A 72 2.38 -11.04 -12.49
C HIS A 72 1.97 -10.19 -11.28
N THR A 73 0.91 -10.62 -10.59
CA THR A 73 0.32 -9.90 -9.45
C THR A 73 1.38 -9.62 -8.39
N GLN A 74 1.37 -8.41 -7.84
CA GLN A 74 2.37 -7.99 -6.86
C GLN A 74 1.75 -7.79 -5.49
N GLY A 75 2.30 -8.48 -4.49
CA GLY A 75 2.32 -8.02 -3.12
C GLY A 75 3.34 -6.90 -2.96
N LYS A 76 3.02 -5.91 -2.13
CA LYS A 76 3.80 -4.70 -1.90
C LYS A 76 4.01 -4.48 -0.41
N LEU A 77 5.26 -4.29 0.02
CA LEU A 77 5.57 -3.74 1.34
C LEU A 77 5.98 -2.28 1.16
N VAL A 78 5.14 -1.37 1.64
CA VAL A 78 5.23 0.07 1.34
C VAL A 78 5.47 0.91 2.58
N ARG A 79 6.19 2.02 2.44
CA ARG A 79 6.45 2.97 3.55
C ARG A 79 6.78 4.37 3.06
N CYS A 80 6.64 5.34 3.97
CA CYS A 80 7.01 6.73 3.74
C CYS A 80 8.30 7.07 4.52
N THR A 81 9.34 7.57 3.85
CA THR A 81 10.66 7.88 4.44
C THR A 81 10.94 9.37 4.59
N GLU A 82 10.17 10.20 3.89
CA GLU A 82 10.13 11.66 4.01
C GLU A 82 8.65 12.06 3.98
N GLY A 83 8.22 12.96 4.85
CA GLY A 83 6.84 13.47 4.84
C GLY A 83 5.79 12.46 5.33
N GLU A 84 4.58 12.60 4.83
CA GLU A 84 3.40 11.85 5.23
C GLU A 84 2.45 11.60 4.05
N VAL A 85 1.93 10.39 3.99
CA VAL A 85 0.88 9.98 3.05
C VAL A 85 -0.27 9.29 3.79
N TRP A 86 -1.46 9.36 3.19
CA TRP A 86 -2.54 8.43 3.48
C TRP A 86 -2.53 7.34 2.41
N ASP A 87 -2.20 6.12 2.81
CA ASP A 87 -2.04 4.96 1.95
C ASP A 87 -3.25 4.04 2.05
N VAL A 88 -3.73 3.50 0.93
CA VAL A 88 -4.99 2.77 0.83
C VAL A 88 -4.79 1.48 0.04
N ALA A 89 -5.41 0.41 0.53
CA ALA A 89 -5.59 -0.83 -0.21
C ALA A 89 -7.07 -1.21 -0.30
N VAL A 90 -7.48 -1.73 -1.47
CA VAL A 90 -8.84 -2.20 -1.76
C VAL A 90 -8.79 -3.68 -2.12
N ASP A 91 -9.60 -4.49 -1.47
CA ASP A 91 -9.67 -5.94 -1.72
C ASP A 91 -10.42 -6.21 -3.03
N LEU A 92 -9.68 -6.71 -4.03
CA LEU A 92 -10.22 -7.04 -5.35
C LEU A 92 -10.35 -8.55 -5.58
N ARG A 93 -10.27 -9.37 -4.52
CA ARG A 93 -10.31 -10.83 -4.60
C ARG A 93 -11.76 -11.33 -4.61
N LYS A 94 -12.23 -11.88 -5.73
CA LYS A 94 -13.57 -12.46 -5.86
C LYS A 94 -13.75 -13.57 -4.82
N GLY A 95 -14.89 -13.54 -4.12
CA GLY A 95 -15.20 -14.50 -3.04
C GLY A 95 -14.68 -14.09 -1.65
N SER A 96 -13.87 -13.02 -1.54
CA SER A 96 -13.46 -12.48 -0.25
C SER A 96 -14.68 -11.96 0.54
N PRO A 97 -14.78 -12.23 1.86
CA PRO A 97 -15.78 -11.58 2.73
C PRO A 97 -15.69 -10.06 2.75
N THR A 98 -14.52 -9.51 2.40
CA THR A 98 -14.22 -8.08 2.33
C THR A 98 -14.07 -7.57 0.90
N TYR A 99 -14.54 -8.30 -0.11
CA TYR A 99 -14.48 -7.86 -1.51
C TYR A 99 -15.10 -6.47 -1.71
N GLY A 100 -14.33 -5.55 -2.31
CA GLY A 100 -14.72 -4.15 -2.50
C GLY A 100 -14.58 -3.27 -1.25
N GLN A 101 -14.15 -3.82 -0.11
CA GLN A 101 -13.81 -3.02 1.06
C GLN A 101 -12.37 -2.51 0.98
N TRP A 102 -12.10 -1.43 1.70
CA TRP A 102 -10.81 -0.76 1.72
C TRP A 102 -10.31 -0.53 3.15
N GLU A 103 -9.00 -0.42 3.30
CA GLU A 103 -8.32 -0.01 4.53
C GLU A 103 -7.34 1.11 4.22
N GLY A 104 -7.30 2.14 5.08
CA GLY A 104 -6.40 3.28 4.95
C GLY A 104 -5.49 3.43 6.16
N VAL A 105 -4.23 3.82 5.92
CA VAL A 105 -3.18 3.89 6.93
C VAL A 105 -2.34 5.15 6.72
N TYR A 106 -2.13 5.92 7.80
CA TYR A 106 -1.13 6.98 7.79
C TYR A 106 0.27 6.37 7.80
N LEU A 107 1.07 6.68 6.77
CA LEU A 107 2.48 6.30 6.68
C LEU A 107 3.31 7.58 6.65
N SER A 108 4.24 7.73 7.59
CA SER A 108 5.08 8.93 7.66
C SER A 108 6.50 8.63 8.06
N ALA A 109 7.38 9.57 7.71
CA ALA A 109 8.73 9.61 8.21
C ALA A 109 8.79 9.70 9.73
N GLU A 110 7.71 10.08 10.44
CA GLU A 110 7.68 10.11 11.89
C GLU A 110 7.28 8.75 12.48
N ASN A 111 6.14 8.20 12.02
CA ASN A 111 5.58 6.97 12.59
C ASN A 111 6.33 5.70 12.15
N LYS A 112 7.11 5.77 11.06
CA LYS A 112 7.93 4.68 10.49
C LYS A 112 7.16 3.39 10.19
N ARG A 113 5.83 3.45 10.14
CA ARG A 113 4.98 2.32 9.80
C ARG A 113 5.21 1.91 8.35
N GLN A 114 4.90 0.65 8.10
CA GLN A 114 4.82 0.10 6.76
C GLN A 114 3.45 -0.53 6.59
N PHE A 115 3.04 -0.71 5.35
CA PHE A 115 1.81 -1.40 5.00
C PHE A 115 2.15 -2.53 4.03
N TYR A 116 1.78 -3.75 4.39
CA TYR A 116 1.89 -4.89 3.50
C TYR A 116 0.54 -5.09 2.83
N VAL A 117 0.53 -4.93 1.50
CA VAL A 117 -0.61 -5.10 0.60
C VAL A 117 -0.37 -6.34 -0.24
N PRO A 118 -1.09 -7.45 -0.07
CA PRO A 118 -0.82 -8.67 -0.81
C PRO A 118 -1.34 -8.60 -2.25
N GLU A 119 -1.04 -9.63 -3.04
CA GLU A 119 -1.56 -9.84 -4.38
C GLU A 119 -3.10 -9.80 -4.41
N GLY A 120 -3.66 -9.33 -5.52
CA GLY A 120 -5.12 -9.23 -5.69
C GLY A 120 -5.77 -8.01 -5.03
N PHE A 121 -4.99 -7.01 -4.63
CA PHE A 121 -5.46 -5.72 -4.13
C PHE A 121 -5.17 -4.58 -5.09
N ALA A 122 -6.03 -3.56 -5.08
CA ALA A 122 -5.72 -2.24 -5.63
C ALA A 122 -4.98 -1.42 -4.57
N HIS A 123 -3.92 -0.71 -4.92
CA HIS A 123 -3.12 0.09 -3.99
C HIS A 123 -2.93 1.53 -4.49
N GLY A 124 -2.95 2.50 -3.57
CA GLY A 124 -2.58 3.88 -3.88
C GLY A 124 -2.51 4.76 -2.65
N PHE A 125 -2.09 6.01 -2.84
CA PHE A 125 -1.92 6.96 -1.73
C PHE A 125 -2.11 8.40 -2.17
N VAL A 126 -2.37 9.28 -1.21
CA VAL A 126 -2.31 10.74 -1.36
C VAL A 126 -1.27 11.35 -0.43
N VAL A 127 -0.50 12.30 -0.95
CA VAL A 127 0.51 13.04 -0.17
C VAL A 127 -0.13 14.15 0.64
N LEU A 128 0.09 14.13 1.96
CA LEU A 128 -0.49 15.07 2.91
C LEU A 128 0.48 16.19 3.32
N SER A 129 1.77 15.88 3.39
CA SER A 129 2.84 16.87 3.64
C SER A 129 3.23 17.65 2.38
N GLU A 130 4.09 18.66 2.51
CA GLU A 130 4.60 19.43 1.35
C GLU A 130 5.21 18.51 0.27
N THR A 131 6.04 17.57 0.71
CA THR A 131 6.59 16.48 -0.11
C THR A 131 6.56 15.18 0.66
N ALA A 132 6.50 14.05 -0.05
CA ALA A 132 6.73 12.74 0.52
C ALA A 132 7.58 11.85 -0.39
N THR A 133 8.47 11.06 0.22
CA THR A 133 9.26 10.01 -0.43
C THR A 133 8.71 8.66 0.00
N PHE A 134 8.25 7.89 -0.98
CA PHE A 134 7.49 6.66 -0.79
C PHE A 134 8.26 5.49 -1.40
N ASN A 135 8.59 4.50 -0.59
CA ASN A 135 9.35 3.32 -0.97
C ASN A 135 8.45 2.09 -0.97
N TYR A 136 8.63 1.19 -1.93
CA TYR A 136 7.87 -0.05 -1.99
C TYR A 136 8.69 -1.20 -2.56
N LYS A 137 8.59 -2.34 -1.87
CA LYS A 137 9.14 -3.64 -2.29
C LYS A 137 8.04 -4.45 -2.95
N CYS A 138 8.28 -5.05 -4.11
CA CYS A 138 7.31 -5.86 -4.84
C CYS A 138 7.73 -7.34 -4.88
N THR A 139 6.76 -8.25 -4.80
CA THR A 139 6.97 -9.72 -4.86
C THR A 139 7.14 -10.27 -6.27
N ASP A 140 6.76 -9.51 -7.29
CA ASP A 140 7.01 -9.82 -8.71
C ASP A 140 7.49 -8.56 -9.46
N PHE A 141 7.89 -8.72 -10.71
CA PHE A 141 8.36 -7.63 -11.58
C PHE A 141 7.22 -6.77 -12.13
N TYR A 142 7.53 -5.52 -12.45
CA TYR A 142 6.58 -4.65 -13.14
C TYR A 142 6.27 -5.20 -14.54
N SER A 143 4.98 -5.34 -14.87
CA SER A 143 4.50 -5.72 -16.19
C SER A 143 3.53 -4.68 -16.72
N PRO A 144 3.99 -3.75 -17.58
CA PRO A 144 3.14 -2.68 -18.10
C PRO A 144 1.97 -3.20 -18.96
N GLU A 145 2.09 -4.39 -19.53
CA GLU A 145 1.05 -5.03 -20.33
C GLU A 145 -0.16 -5.46 -19.49
N HIS A 146 0.07 -5.78 -18.21
CA HIS A 146 -0.94 -6.28 -17.29
C HIS A 146 -1.30 -5.25 -16.20
N ASP A 147 -0.67 -4.08 -16.24
CA ASP A 147 -0.98 -2.98 -15.34
C ASP A 147 -2.42 -2.48 -15.61
N GLY A 148 -3.17 -2.37 -14.52
CA GLY A 148 -4.52 -1.84 -14.51
C GLY A 148 -4.73 -0.93 -13.31
N GLY A 149 -5.91 -0.34 -13.25
CA GLY A 149 -6.28 0.46 -12.11
C GLY A 149 -7.77 0.62 -11.90
N LEU A 150 -8.07 1.10 -10.70
CA LEU A 150 -9.38 1.41 -10.20
C LEU A 150 -9.44 2.91 -9.95
N LEU A 151 -10.55 3.51 -10.37
CA LEU A 151 -10.79 4.94 -10.16
C LEU A 151 -10.74 5.28 -8.67
N TRP A 152 -9.87 6.24 -8.31
CA TRP A 152 -9.57 6.56 -6.91
C TRP A 152 -10.78 7.07 -6.11
N ASN A 153 -11.74 7.71 -6.80
CA ASN A 153 -12.99 8.24 -6.25
C ASN A 153 -14.20 7.44 -6.71
N ASP A 154 -14.04 6.14 -6.94
CA ASP A 154 -15.15 5.24 -7.25
C ASP A 154 -16.22 5.26 -6.15
N GLU A 155 -17.48 5.46 -6.56
CA GLU A 155 -18.63 5.62 -5.65
C GLU A 155 -19.04 4.32 -4.94
N ASP A 156 -18.70 3.15 -5.51
CA ASP A 156 -19.03 1.86 -4.91
C ASP A 156 -18.03 1.48 -3.81
N ILE A 157 -16.76 1.86 -3.96
CA ILE A 157 -15.74 1.68 -2.91
C ILE A 157 -15.84 2.79 -1.85
N ALA A 158 -16.15 4.02 -2.27
CA ALA A 158 -16.34 5.19 -1.41
C ALA A 158 -15.20 5.39 -0.39
N ILE A 159 -13.97 5.48 -0.88
CA ILE A 159 -12.79 5.71 -0.03
C ILE A 159 -12.87 7.09 0.62
N GLU A 160 -12.75 7.12 1.94
CA GLU A 160 -12.71 8.36 2.72
C GLU A 160 -11.28 8.92 2.71
N TRP A 161 -10.94 9.64 1.64
CA TRP A 161 -9.65 10.32 1.54
C TRP A 161 -9.61 11.55 2.47
N PRO A 162 -8.60 11.71 3.35
CA PRO A 162 -8.48 12.87 4.24
C PRO A 162 -7.93 14.08 3.48
N LEU A 163 -8.78 14.71 2.67
CA LEU A 163 -8.39 15.78 1.75
C LEU A 163 -8.40 17.19 2.37
N ASP A 164 -8.58 17.30 3.69
CA ASP A 164 -8.59 18.58 4.38
C ASP A 164 -7.26 19.34 4.15
N GLY A 165 -7.38 20.58 3.67
CA GLY A 165 -6.21 21.42 3.34
C GLY A 165 -5.45 20.99 2.08
N ILE A 166 -6.03 20.12 1.25
CA ILE A 166 -5.60 19.87 -0.13
C ILE A 166 -6.55 20.62 -1.07
N GLU A 167 -6.04 21.67 -1.72
CA GLU A 167 -6.85 22.50 -2.62
C GLU A 167 -7.13 21.82 -3.97
N GLU A 168 -6.16 21.04 -4.47
CA GLU A 168 -6.25 20.34 -5.75
C GLU A 168 -5.66 18.93 -5.63
N ILE A 169 -6.40 17.93 -6.12
CA ILE A 169 -5.92 16.56 -6.27
C ILE A 169 -5.21 16.43 -7.61
N LEU A 170 -3.94 16.05 -7.55
CA LEU A 170 -3.05 15.96 -8.70
C LEU A 170 -2.89 14.50 -9.11
N LEU A 171 -3.55 14.15 -10.21
CA LEU A 171 -3.53 12.81 -10.81
C LEU A 171 -2.70 12.80 -12.08
N SER A 172 -2.13 11.64 -12.39
CA SER A 172 -1.62 11.39 -13.74
C SER A 172 -2.75 11.29 -14.75
N GLU A 173 -2.46 11.47 -16.05
CA GLU A 173 -3.46 11.26 -17.11
C GLU A 173 -3.98 9.82 -17.17
N LYS A 174 -3.16 8.85 -16.71
CA LYS A 174 -3.54 7.45 -16.55
C LYS A 174 -4.58 7.30 -15.42
N ASP A 175 -4.31 7.89 -14.26
CA ASP A 175 -5.16 7.74 -13.06
C ASP A 175 -6.52 8.42 -13.22
N LYS A 176 -6.59 9.49 -14.01
CA LYS A 176 -7.87 10.14 -14.38
C LYS A 176 -8.80 9.26 -15.22
N LYS A 177 -8.28 8.22 -15.86
CA LYS A 177 -8.99 7.40 -16.86
C LYS A 177 -9.18 5.95 -16.41
N GLN A 178 -8.93 5.66 -15.12
CA GLN A 178 -9.13 4.32 -14.58
C GLN A 178 -10.62 3.95 -14.57
N LYS A 179 -10.88 2.65 -14.64
CA LYS A 179 -12.22 2.09 -14.69
C LYS A 179 -12.91 2.18 -13.34
N LYS A 180 -14.24 2.23 -13.35
CA LYS A 180 -15.05 2.07 -12.14
C LYS A 180 -15.01 0.63 -11.65
N PHE A 181 -15.24 0.42 -10.36
CA PHE A 181 -15.18 -0.89 -9.72
C PHE A 181 -16.07 -1.92 -10.42
N LYS A 182 -17.32 -1.56 -10.75
CA LYS A 182 -18.27 -2.44 -11.45
C LYS A 182 -17.88 -2.78 -12.90
N GLU A 183 -16.93 -2.06 -13.48
CA GLU A 183 -16.45 -2.28 -14.85
C GLU A 183 -15.19 -3.16 -14.88
N LEU A 184 -14.65 -3.52 -13.70
CA LEU A 184 -13.49 -4.38 -13.59
C LEU A 184 -13.90 -5.85 -13.73
N ASP A 185 -13.28 -6.53 -14.68
CA ASP A 185 -13.25 -7.99 -14.73
C ASP A 185 -11.85 -8.47 -14.37
N LEU A 186 -11.73 -9.01 -13.15
CA LEU A 186 -10.44 -9.32 -12.53
C LEU A 186 -10.27 -10.82 -12.32
N PRO A 187 -9.03 -11.33 -12.46
CA PRO A 187 -8.73 -12.74 -12.25
C PRO A 187 -8.49 -13.11 -10.77
N PHE A 188 -8.53 -12.14 -9.85
CA PHE A 188 -8.17 -12.37 -8.45
C PHE A 188 -9.27 -13.14 -7.72
N VAL A 189 -8.88 -14.22 -7.03
CA VAL A 189 -9.77 -15.09 -6.25
C VAL A 189 -9.24 -15.16 -4.82
N TYR A 190 -10.13 -15.14 -3.84
CA TYR A 190 -9.78 -15.32 -2.44
C TYR A 190 -9.63 -16.81 -2.11
N GLU A 191 -8.47 -17.22 -1.58
CA GLU A 191 -8.13 -18.63 -1.36
C GLU A 191 -8.31 -19.12 0.10
N GLY A 192 -8.69 -18.24 1.02
CA GLY A 192 -8.97 -18.59 2.43
C GLY A 192 -7.79 -18.38 3.35
#